data_AF-A0AAE4SJR9-F1
#
_entry.id   AF-A0AAE4SJR9-F1
#
_cell.length_a   1.000
_cell.length_b   1.000
_cell.length_c   1.000
_cell.angle_alpha   90.00
_cell.angle_beta   90.00
_cell.angle_gamma   90.00
#
_symmetry.space_group_name_H-M   'P 1'
#
loop_
_entity.id
_entity.type
_entity.pdbx_description
1 polymer ?
#
loop_
_entity_poly.entity_id
_entity_poly.type
_entity_poly.pdbx_seq_one_letter_code
_entity_poly.pdbx_strand_id
1 'polypeptide(L)' 'VSDYQKRINALTSLTEDAQAANDKSTINFLKRYRKEEIVDGTLLQIILDEVRSAKKAGINMQQTDHYLVGVIDRYH' A
#
# COMPACT_ATOMS: atom_id res chain seq x y z
N VAL A 1 -5.24 5.45 -3.39
CA VAL A 1 -3.92 5.72 -4.03
C VAL A 1 -3.28 7.00 -3.50
N SER A 2 -3.98 8.15 -3.53
CA SER A 2 -3.42 9.44 -3.08
C SER A 2 -2.81 9.38 -1.67
N ASP A 3 -3.52 8.80 -0.70
CA ASP A 3 -3.03 8.77 0.69
C ASP A 3 -1.86 7.81 0.91
N TYR A 4 -1.84 6.67 0.21
CA TYR A 4 -0.68 5.78 0.20
C TYR A 4 0.56 6.49 -0.35
N GLN A 5 0.41 7.18 -1.50
CA GLN A 5 1.52 7.92 -2.11
C GLN A 5 2.03 9.03 -1.19
N LYS A 6 1.13 9.75 -0.50
CA LYS A 6 1.51 10.76 0.50
C LYS A 6 2.29 10.14 1.65
N ARG A 7 1.87 8.97 2.18
CA ARG A 7 2.58 8.26 3.24
C ARG A 7 3.98 7.82 2.82
N ILE A 8 4.14 7.24 1.62
CA ILE A 8 5.45 6.85 1.08
C ILE A 8 6.38 8.05 0.92
N ASN A 9 5.85 9.19 0.45
CA ASN A 9 6.64 10.40 0.32
C ASN A 9 7.08 10.93 1.69
N ALA A 10 6.16 10.99 2.66
CA ALA A 10 6.47 11.40 4.04
C ALA A 10 7.52 10.50 4.69
N LEU A 11 7.42 9.18 4.53
CA LEU A 11 8.42 8.24 5.04
C LEU A 11 9.79 8.41 4.38
N THR A 12 9.81 8.78 3.09
CA THR A 12 11.06 9.08 2.38
C THR A 12 11.73 10.31 2.99
N SER A 13 10.99 11.41 3.14
CA SER A 13 11.52 12.63 3.77
C SER A 13 11.97 12.41 5.21
N LEU A 14 11.18 11.70 6.02
CA LEU A 14 11.58 11.37 7.41
C LEU A 14 12.85 10.51 7.47
N THR A 15 13.05 9.63 6.49
CA THR A 15 14.25 8.79 6.42
C THR A 15 15.48 9.64 6.07
N GLU A 16 15.32 10.61 5.15
CA GLU A 16 16.38 11.55 4.78
C GLU A 16 16.76 12.45 5.97
N ASP A 17 15.77 12.96 6.71
CA ASP A 17 16.00 13.76 7.93
C ASP A 17 16.75 12.96 9.00
N ALA A 18 16.34 11.70 9.24
CA ALA A 18 17.00 10.83 10.20
C ALA A 18 18.43 10.45 9.77
N GLN A 19 18.68 10.31 8.46
CA GLN A 19 20.03 10.13 7.91
C GLN A 19 20.91 11.35 8.15
N ALA A 20 20.39 12.56 7.90
CA ALA A 20 21.10 13.81 8.15
C ALA A 20 21.45 13.99 9.64
N ALA A 21 20.59 13.53 10.54
CA ALA A 21 20.81 13.54 11.98
C ALA A 21 21.67 12.36 12.51
N ASN A 22 22.05 11.40 11.64
CA ASN A 22 22.73 10.14 12.01
C ASN A 22 21.97 9.34 13.10
N ASP A 23 20.64 9.44 13.13
CA ASP A 23 19.78 8.71 14.06
C ASP A 23 19.51 7.29 13.55
N LYS A 24 20.42 6.38 13.89
CA LYS A 24 20.35 4.97 13.45
C LYS A 24 19.09 4.25 13.94
N SER A 25 18.56 4.61 15.11
CA SER A 25 17.37 3.96 15.67
C SER A 25 16.15 4.31 14.81
N THR A 26 15.97 5.60 14.53
CA THR A 26 14.87 6.11 13.71
C THR A 26 14.98 5.62 12.27
N ILE A 27 16.18 5.57 11.68
CA ILE A 27 16.38 4.99 10.33
C ILE A 27 15.92 3.53 10.28
N ASN A 28 16.28 2.72 11.27
CA ASN A 28 15.91 1.29 11.30
C ASN A 28 14.42 1.09 11.54
N PHE A 29 13.78 1.96 12.32
CA PHE A 29 12.33 1.98 12.47
C PHE A 29 11.65 2.32 11.15
N LEU A 30 12.02 3.44 10.51
CA LEU A 30 11.42 3.91 9.27
C LEU A 30 11.61 2.93 8.10
N LYS A 31 12.76 2.25 8.02
CA LYS A 31 12.98 1.21 7.00
C LYS A 31 12.05 0.01 7.16
N ARG A 32 11.80 -0.44 8.40
CA ARG A 32 10.85 -1.54 8.66
C ARG A 32 9.43 -1.11 8.32
N TYR A 33 9.02 0.04 8.83
CA TYR A 33 7.70 0.60 8.57
C TYR A 33 7.44 0.84 7.07
N ARG A 34 8.44 1.33 6.33
CA ARG A 34 8.35 1.48 4.86
C ARG A 34 8.16 0.15 4.14
N LYS A 35 8.78 -0.94 4.61
CA LYS A 35 8.59 -2.27 4.02
C LYS A 35 7.14 -2.74 4.19
N GLU A 36 6.57 -2.53 5.37
CA GLU A 36 5.16 -2.85 5.67
C GLU A 36 4.21 -2.01 4.80
N GLU A 37 4.40 -0.68 4.74
CA GLU A 37 3.56 0.18 3.89
C GLU A 37 3.67 -0.17 2.40
N ILE A 38 4.84 -0.58 1.90
CA ILE A 38 4.97 -1.02 0.50
C ILE A 38 4.08 -2.24 0.23
N VAL A 39 4.05 -3.22 1.13
CA VAL A 39 3.22 -4.42 1.00
C VAL A 39 1.74 -4.02 0.96
N ASP A 40 1.30 -3.21 1.92
CA ASP A 40 -0.08 -2.72 1.99
C ASP A 40 -0.46 -1.89 0.75
N GLY A 41 0.46 -1.06 0.27
CA GLY A 41 0.30 -0.27 -0.94
C GLY A 41 0.15 -1.12 -2.20
N THR A 42 0.96 -2.18 -2.32
CA THR A 42 0.84 -3.16 -3.41
C THR A 42 -0.52 -3.85 -3.38
N LEU A 43 -0.98 -4.30 -2.20
CA LEU A 43 -2.30 -4.91 -2.06
C LEU A 43 -3.42 -3.93 -2.45
N LEU A 44 -3.34 -2.68 -1.99
CA LEU A 44 -4.32 -1.64 -2.34
C LEU A 44 -4.38 -1.41 -3.87
N GLN A 45 -3.22 -1.43 -4.54
CA GLN A 45 -3.14 -1.25 -5.98
C GLN A 45 -3.78 -2.44 -6.73
N ILE A 46 -3.53 -3.67 -6.27
CA ILE A 46 -4.15 -4.88 -6.82
C ILE A 46 -5.67 -4.84 -6.67
N ILE A 47 -6.18 -4.49 -5.49
CA ILE A 47 -7.63 -4.36 -5.24
C ILE A 47 -8.24 -3.32 -6.18
N LEU A 48 -7.58 -2.17 -6.37
CA LEU A 48 -8.06 -1.11 -7.27
C LEU A 48 -8.11 -1.56 -8.73
N ASP A 49 -7.10 -2.28 -9.19
CA ASP A 49 -7.03 -2.76 -10.56
C ASP A 49 -8.06 -3.87 -10.82
N GLU A 50 -8.35 -4.68 -9.82
CA GLU A 50 -9.45 -5.65 -9.89
C GLU A 50 -10.82 -4.97 -9.97
N VAL A 51 -11.10 -3.99 -9.10
CA VAL A 51 -12.35 -3.20 -9.15
C VAL A 51 -12.53 -2.54 -10.52
N ARG A 52 -11.45 -1.99 -11.09
CA ARG A 52 -11.48 -1.40 -12.44
C ARG A 52 -11.76 -2.45 -13.52
N SER A 53 -11.20 -3.64 -13.39
CA SER A 53 -11.41 -4.75 -14.34
C SER A 53 -12.83 -5.27 -14.26
N ALA A 54 -13.36 -5.50 -13.06
CA ALA A 54 -14.74 -5.91 -12.82
C ALA A 54 -15.74 -4.89 -13.40
N LYS A 55 -15.50 -3.59 -13.19
CA LYS A 55 -16.31 -2.52 -13.80
C LYS A 55 -16.28 -2.58 -15.33
N LYS A 56 -15.12 -2.80 -15.95
CA LYS A 56 -14.99 -2.92 -17.42
C LYS A 56 -15.73 -4.17 -17.95
N ALA A 57 -15.75 -5.24 -17.17
CA ALA A 57 -16.46 -6.48 -17.50
C ALA A 57 -17.98 -6.41 -17.22
N GLY A 58 -18.49 -5.29 -16.70
CA GLY A 58 -19.91 -5.14 -16.36
C GLY A 58 -20.35 -5.94 -15.13
N ILE A 59 -19.41 -6.38 -14.30
CA ILE A 59 -19.68 -7.11 -13.07
C ILE A 59 -20.26 -6.13 -12.04
N ASN A 60 -21.29 -6.55 -11.30
CA ASN A 60 -21.92 -5.70 -10.30
C ASN A 60 -21.07 -5.58 -9.02
N MET A 61 -21.43 -4.64 -8.15
CA MET A 61 -20.67 -4.36 -6.93
C MET A 61 -20.65 -5.54 -5.96
N GLN A 62 -21.75 -6.28 -5.78
CA GLN A 62 -21.78 -7.43 -4.86
C GLN A 62 -20.85 -8.57 -5.31
N GLN A 63 -20.82 -8.84 -6.62
CA GLN A 63 -19.93 -9.85 -7.20
C GLN A 63 -18.46 -9.42 -7.13
N THR A 64 -18.19 -8.14 -7.36
CA THR A 64 -16.85 -7.57 -7.21
C THR A 64 -16.37 -7.69 -5.76
N ASP A 65 -17.22 -7.33 -4.80
CA ASP A 65 -16.92 -7.44 -3.36
C ASP A 65 -16.60 -8.88 -2.95
N HIS A 66 -17.43 -9.84 -3.36
CA HIS A 66 -17.19 -11.26 -3.08
C HIS A 66 -15.86 -11.76 -3.67
N TYR A 67 -15.51 -11.33 -4.89
CA TYR A 67 -14.24 -11.69 -5.52
C TYR A 67 -13.04 -11.08 -4.76
N LEU A 68 -13.16 -9.84 -4.30
CA LEU A 68 -12.09 -9.14 -3.58
C LEU A 68 -11.73 -9.82 -2.26
N VAL A 69 -12.69 -10.44 -1.56
CA VAL A 69 -12.41 -11.25 -0.36
C VAL A 69 -11.37 -12.33 -0.69
N GLY A 70 -11.56 -13.09 -1.77
CA GLY A 70 -10.61 -14.11 -2.20
C GLY A 70 -9.29 -13.56 -2.73
N VAL A 71 -9.24 -12.30 -3.17
CA VAL A 71 -7.97 -11.63 -3.49
C VAL A 71 -7.22 -11.33 -2.20
N ILE A 72 -7.87 -10.69 -1.23
CA ILE A 72 -7.26 -10.29 0.04
C ILE A 72 -6.69 -11.50 0.78
N ASP A 73 -7.46 -12.61 0.85
CA ASP A 73 -7.03 -13.85 1.50
C ASP A 73 -5.78 -14.49 0.87
N ARG A 74 -5.45 -14.18 -0.39
CA ARG A 74 -4.24 -14.69 -1.06
C ARG A 74 -2.99 -13.86 -0.77
N TYR A 75 -3.15 -12.65 -0.28
CA TYR A 75 -2.06 -11.71 -0.01
C TYR A 75 -1.80 -11.51 1.49
N HIS A 76 -2.59 -12.18 2.35
CA HIS A 76 -2.35 -12.36 3.78
C HIS A 76 -1.72 -13.74 4.07
#